data_AF-A0A967H5D1-F1
#
_entry.id   AF-A0A967H5D1-F1
#
_cell.length_a   1.000
_cell.length_b   1.000
_cell.length_c   1.000
_cell.angle_alpha   90.00
_cell.angle_beta   90.00
_cell.angle_gamma   90.00
#
_symmetry.space_group_name_H-M   'P 1'
#
loop_
_entity.id
_entity.type
_entity.pdbx_description
1 polymer ?
#
loop_
_entity_poly.entity_id
_entity_poly.type
_entity_poly.pdbx_seq_one_letter_code
_entity_poly.pdbx_strand_id
1 'polypeptide(L)'
;MPNAHIGDSFHGYSANDLPRWEDLREFSKLWLKVEGSLDVLPDMEVHDLFLWEIMTPGQQQNRSEYGGCQAGNSLAHIDINGVVHPCSAWPQPLGQLPDQSLEDIWAGRERQSVVEAIAITPVGCKGCSDLNICFGGCRGLARHLNHSAGERDLMCYGPR
;
A
#
# COMPACT_ATOMS: atom_id res chain seq x y z
N MET A 1 -3.49 20.15 -8.50
CA MET A 1 -4.51 19.49 -7.67
C MET A 1 -4.20 19.84 -6.22
N PRO A 2 -5.15 20.29 -5.41
CA PRO A 2 -4.88 20.54 -3.99
C PRO A 2 -4.47 19.22 -3.33
N ASN A 3 -3.42 19.25 -2.53
CA ASN A 3 -2.96 18.07 -1.79
C ASN A 3 -4.13 17.51 -0.97
N ALA A 4 -4.46 16.23 -1.15
CA ALA A 4 -5.48 15.58 -0.35
C ALA A 4 -5.02 15.59 1.12
N HIS A 5 -5.83 16.19 2.01
CA HIS A 5 -5.55 16.18 3.44
C HIS A 5 -5.65 14.74 3.93
N ILE A 6 -4.56 14.24 4.54
CA ILE A 6 -4.41 12.82 4.89
C ILE A 6 -5.54 12.33 5.82
N GLY A 7 -6.15 13.22 6.61
CA GLY A 7 -7.28 12.91 7.52
C GLY A 7 -8.65 12.66 6.87
N ASP A 8 -8.86 13.02 5.61
CA ASP A 8 -10.13 12.79 4.88
C ASP A 8 -10.08 11.57 3.95
N SER A 9 -8.95 10.83 3.95
CA SER A 9 -8.45 10.15 2.74
C SER A 9 -9.16 8.89 2.31
N PHE A 10 -10.08 8.31 3.08
CA PHE A 10 -10.74 7.06 2.67
C PHE A 10 -12.22 6.94 3.03
N HIS A 11 -12.82 7.91 3.72
CA HIS A 11 -14.26 7.86 4.06
C HIS A 11 -15.19 8.14 2.88
N GLY A 12 -14.66 8.62 1.75
CA GLY A 12 -15.43 8.98 0.55
C GLY A 12 -15.00 8.31 -0.76
N TYR A 13 -13.96 7.46 -0.75
CA TYR A 13 -13.46 6.82 -1.97
C TYR A 13 -14.00 5.40 -2.08
N SER A 14 -14.60 5.09 -3.22
CA SER A 14 -14.90 3.72 -3.62
C SER A 14 -13.66 3.07 -4.26
N ALA A 15 -13.68 1.75 -4.40
CA ALA A 15 -12.64 1.03 -5.13
C ALA A 15 -12.44 1.52 -6.58
N ASN A 16 -13.41 2.22 -7.16
CA ASN A 16 -13.35 2.78 -8.51
C ASN A 16 -12.66 4.15 -8.57
N ASP A 17 -12.48 4.82 -7.43
CA ASP A 17 -11.86 6.14 -7.36
C ASP A 17 -10.35 6.07 -7.10
N LEU A 18 -9.83 4.87 -6.83
CA LEU A 18 -8.42 4.61 -6.62
C LEU A 18 -7.79 3.96 -7.86
N PRO A 19 -6.50 4.22 -8.13
CA PRO A 19 -5.82 3.58 -9.25
C PRO A 19 -5.88 2.05 -9.15
N ARG A 20 -6.15 1.41 -10.29
CA ARG A 20 -6.20 -0.05 -10.45
C ARG A 20 -5.15 -0.51 -11.45
N TRP A 21 -5.01 -1.83 -11.59
CA TRP A 21 -4.06 -2.41 -12.54
C TRP A 21 -4.32 -1.95 -13.99
N GLU A 22 -5.57 -1.63 -14.36
CA GLU A 22 -5.91 -1.07 -15.66
C GLU A 22 -5.24 0.28 -15.90
N ASP A 23 -5.28 1.17 -14.90
CA ASP A 23 -4.66 2.50 -14.96
C ASP A 23 -3.14 2.39 -15.09
N LEU A 24 -2.55 1.38 -14.44
CA LEU A 24 -1.12 1.10 -14.55
C LEU A 24 -0.70 0.69 -15.97
N ARG A 25 -1.57 0.05 -16.75
CA ARG A 25 -1.26 -0.25 -18.15
C ARG A 25 -1.18 1.02 -18.99
N GLU A 26 -2.06 1.98 -18.76
CA GLU A 26 -2.01 3.27 -19.46
C GLU A 26 -0.83 4.11 -18.99
N PHE A 27 -0.53 4.10 -17.68
CA PHE A 27 0.66 4.74 -17.14
C PHE A 27 1.95 4.16 -17.73
N SER A 28 2.08 2.83 -17.85
CA SER A 28 3.25 2.20 -18.46
C SER A 28 3.48 2.64 -19.90
N LYS A 29 2.42 2.76 -20.71
CA LYS A 29 2.52 3.28 -22.08
C LYS A 29 2.95 4.75 -22.11
N LEU A 30 2.51 5.55 -21.16
CA LEU A 30 2.90 6.95 -21.03
C LEU A 30 4.37 7.06 -20.61
N TRP A 31 4.78 6.27 -19.60
CA TRP A 31 6.13 6.26 -19.06
C TRP A 31 7.16 5.95 -20.15
N LEU A 32 6.94 4.92 -20.97
CA LEU A 32 7.84 4.55 -22.07
C LEU A 32 8.05 5.68 -23.10
N LYS A 33 7.05 6.54 -23.32
CA LYS A 33 7.19 7.71 -24.21
C LYS A 33 8.00 8.82 -23.58
N VAL A 34 7.87 9.00 -22.26
CA VAL A 34 8.54 10.06 -21.50
C VAL A 34 9.99 9.68 -21.22
N GLU A 35 10.25 8.46 -20.75
CA GLU A 35 11.60 7.95 -20.47
C GLU A 35 12.53 8.11 -21.68
N GLY A 36 12.06 7.76 -22.87
CA GLY A 36 12.84 7.93 -24.11
C GLY A 36 13.11 9.39 -24.52
N SER A 37 12.48 10.37 -23.86
CA SER A 37 12.65 11.81 -24.10
C SER A 37 13.41 12.54 -23.00
N LEU A 38 13.73 11.85 -21.89
CA LEU A 38 14.46 12.43 -20.77
C LEU A 38 15.93 12.06 -20.86
N ASP A 39 16.81 13.06 -20.88
CA ASP A 39 18.26 12.82 -20.84
C ASP A 39 18.71 12.25 -19.49
N VAL A 40 18.05 12.66 -18.39
CA VAL A 40 18.33 12.21 -17.02
C VAL A 40 17.01 12.17 -16.23
N LEU A 41 16.73 11.04 -15.56
CA LEU A 41 15.64 10.93 -14.59
C LEU A 41 16.05 11.59 -13.26
N PRO A 42 15.15 12.33 -12.59
CA PRO A 42 15.41 12.77 -11.22
C PRO A 42 15.58 11.56 -10.30
N ASP A 43 16.31 11.75 -9.21
CA ASP A 43 16.39 10.76 -8.16
C ASP A 43 15.01 10.62 -7.49
N MET A 44 14.47 9.41 -7.47
CA MET A 44 13.11 9.12 -7.04
C MET A 44 13.09 7.85 -6.19
N GLU A 45 12.40 7.95 -5.05
CA GLU A 45 12.09 6.83 -4.20
C GLU A 45 10.63 6.43 -4.41
N VAL A 46 10.41 5.22 -4.96
CA VAL A 46 9.08 4.70 -5.26
C VAL A 46 8.80 3.54 -4.32
N HIS A 47 7.90 3.75 -3.36
CA HIS A 47 7.53 2.72 -2.38
C HIS A 47 6.44 1.75 -2.86
N ASP A 48 5.76 2.07 -3.96
CA ASP A 48 4.78 1.18 -4.60
C ASP A 48 5.47 0.22 -5.58
N LEU A 49 5.26 -1.08 -5.38
CA LEU A 49 5.91 -2.12 -6.16
C LEU A 49 5.59 -2.01 -7.66
N PHE A 50 4.32 -1.79 -8.00
CA PHE A 50 3.86 -1.87 -9.38
C PHE A 50 4.31 -0.64 -10.16
N LEU A 51 4.27 0.54 -9.54
CA LEU A 51 4.86 1.75 -10.11
C LEU A 51 6.36 1.61 -10.29
N TRP A 52 7.06 1.05 -9.30
CA TRP A 52 8.50 0.83 -9.39
C TRP A 52 8.86 -0.13 -10.55
N GLU A 53 8.14 -1.25 -10.72
CA GLU A 53 8.35 -2.18 -11.84
C GLU A 53 8.16 -1.50 -13.20
N ILE A 54 7.22 -0.56 -13.30
CA ILE A 54 6.96 0.21 -14.53
C ILE A 54 8.06 1.25 -14.78
N MET A 55 8.49 1.95 -13.73
CA MET A 55 9.37 3.11 -13.85
C MET A 55 10.86 2.76 -13.92
N THR A 56 11.23 1.55 -13.50
CA THR A 56 12.64 1.11 -13.41
C THR A 56 12.86 -0.27 -14.05
N PRO A 57 12.50 -0.46 -15.34
CA PRO A 57 12.56 -1.77 -15.97
C PRO A 57 13.97 -2.35 -15.95
N GLY A 58 14.12 -3.56 -15.40
CA GLY A 58 15.40 -4.30 -15.38
C GLY A 58 16.37 -3.93 -14.26
N GLN A 59 16.09 -2.93 -13.42
CA GLN A 59 16.90 -2.65 -12.24
C GLN A 59 16.47 -3.56 -11.08
N GLN A 60 17.34 -4.46 -10.62
CA GLN A 60 17.09 -5.32 -9.44
C GLN A 60 17.50 -4.64 -8.11
N GLN A 61 18.31 -3.57 -8.17
CA GLN A 61 19.13 -3.13 -7.04
C GLN A 61 18.41 -2.24 -6.01
N ASN A 62 17.38 -1.48 -6.40
CA ASN A 62 16.65 -0.61 -5.46
C ASN A 62 15.47 -1.29 -4.75
N ARG A 63 15.36 -2.61 -4.90
CA ARG A 63 14.28 -3.41 -4.33
C ARG A 63 14.57 -3.96 -2.93
N SER A 64 15.81 -3.86 -2.47
CA SER A 64 16.26 -4.44 -1.19
C SER A 64 15.53 -3.93 0.05
N GLU A 65 14.79 -2.82 -0.06
CA GLU A 65 14.07 -2.19 1.05
C GLU A 65 12.56 -2.50 1.09
N TYR A 66 11.98 -3.03 -0.01
CA TYR A 66 10.54 -3.33 -0.02
C TYR A 66 10.24 -4.59 0.81
N GLY A 67 9.93 -4.40 2.09
CA GLY A 67 9.59 -5.44 3.05
C GLY A 67 8.10 -5.78 3.14
N GLY A 68 7.28 -5.38 2.15
CA GLY A 68 5.83 -5.53 2.19
C GLY A 68 5.12 -4.50 3.08
N CYS A 69 3.87 -4.78 3.45
CA CYS A 69 3.03 -3.81 4.16
C CYS A 69 3.54 -3.51 5.58
N GLN A 70 3.82 -2.23 5.84
CA GLN A 70 4.37 -1.76 7.11
C GLN A 70 3.31 -1.34 8.14
N ALA A 71 2.01 -1.44 7.81
CA ALA A 71 0.92 -0.97 8.66
C ALA A 71 0.93 -1.67 10.03
N GLY A 72 1.12 -0.92 11.11
CA GLY A 72 1.27 -1.46 12.46
C GLY A 72 2.55 -2.27 12.71
N ASN A 73 3.39 -2.54 11.70
CA ASN A 73 4.72 -3.15 11.88
C ASN A 73 5.73 -2.09 12.33
N SER A 74 5.95 -1.10 11.48
CA SER A 74 6.88 0.03 11.68
C SER A 74 6.25 1.38 11.37
N LEU A 75 5.00 1.39 10.86
CA LEU A 75 4.26 2.58 10.47
C LEU A 75 2.98 2.73 11.29
N ALA A 76 2.63 3.97 11.63
CA ALA A 76 1.31 4.38 12.11
C ALA A 76 0.91 5.69 11.43
N HIS A 77 -0.38 5.99 11.41
CA HIS A 77 -0.94 7.26 10.97
C HIS A 77 -1.80 7.84 12.09
N ILE A 78 -1.61 9.12 12.44
CA ILE A 78 -2.44 9.79 13.45
C ILE A 78 -3.27 10.85 12.74
N ASP A 79 -4.59 10.77 12.89
CA ASP A 79 -5.50 11.75 12.28
C ASP A 79 -5.65 13.02 13.13
N ILE A 80 -6.44 13.97 12.63
CA ILE A 80 -6.66 15.28 13.28
C ILE A 80 -7.37 15.18 14.64
N ASN A 81 -8.08 14.08 14.90
CA ASN A 81 -8.76 13.82 16.17
C ASN A 81 -7.86 13.03 17.16
N GLY A 82 -6.61 12.75 16.77
CA GLY A 82 -5.67 11.98 17.57
C GLY A 82 -5.90 10.47 17.49
N VAL A 83 -6.76 9.97 16.58
CA VAL A 83 -6.94 8.52 16.42
C VAL A 83 -5.71 7.96 15.72
N VAL A 84 -5.15 6.92 16.31
CA VAL A 84 -3.98 6.22 15.79
C VAL A 84 -4.45 5.06 14.92
N HIS A 85 -4.03 5.04 13.67
CA HIS A 85 -4.33 4.02 12.68
C HIS A 85 -3.04 3.26 12.31
N PRO A 86 -3.13 1.98 11.91
CA PRO A 86 -1.95 1.22 11.47
C PRO A 86 -1.28 1.82 10.22
N CYS A 87 -2.09 2.34 9.31
CA CYS A 87 -1.69 3.21 8.23
C CYS A 87 -2.94 3.99 7.81
N SER A 88 -2.80 4.99 6.93
CA SER A 88 -3.93 5.79 6.46
C SER A 88 -5.05 4.96 5.82
N ALA A 89 -4.73 3.84 5.16
CA ALA A 89 -5.69 2.99 4.47
C ALA A 89 -6.28 1.83 5.30
N TRP A 90 -5.88 1.65 6.56
CA TRP A 90 -6.32 0.51 7.35
C TRP A 90 -7.63 0.84 8.08
N PRO A 91 -8.69 0.01 7.97
CA PRO A 91 -10.02 0.39 8.43
C PRO A 91 -10.22 0.39 9.95
N GLN A 92 -9.43 -0.42 10.68
CA GLN A 92 -9.52 -0.50 12.13
C GLN A 92 -8.48 0.41 12.81
N PRO A 93 -8.88 1.31 13.72
CA PRO A 93 -7.94 2.09 14.52
C PRO A 93 -7.25 1.21 15.57
N LEU A 94 -6.10 1.69 16.05
CA LEU A 94 -5.30 1.09 17.13
C LEU A 94 -5.66 1.65 18.51
N GLY A 95 -6.06 2.92 18.58
CA GLY A 95 -6.33 3.64 19.82
C GLY A 95 -6.42 5.14 19.57
N GLN A 96 -6.47 5.94 20.64
CA GLN A 96 -6.61 7.40 20.52
C GLN A 96 -5.80 8.16 21.57
N LEU A 97 -5.10 9.20 21.10
CA LEU A 97 -4.38 10.16 21.93
C LEU A 97 -5.31 11.31 22.35
N PRO A 98 -5.09 11.94 23.52
CA PRO A 98 -4.07 11.63 24.52
C PRO A 98 -4.54 10.67 25.61
N ASP A 99 -5.78 10.18 25.53
CA ASP A 99 -6.39 9.33 26.57
C ASP A 99 -5.63 8.01 26.78
N GLN A 100 -4.92 7.54 25.76
CA GLN A 100 -3.94 6.45 25.83
C GLN A 100 -2.55 6.96 25.43
N SER A 101 -1.48 6.41 26.01
CA SER A 101 -0.12 6.68 25.54
C SER A 101 0.14 5.99 24.20
N LEU A 102 1.05 6.53 23.39
CA LEU A 102 1.42 5.89 22.12
C LEU A 102 2.05 4.52 22.37
N GLU A 103 2.84 4.39 23.44
CA GLU A 103 3.47 3.15 23.86
C GLU A 103 2.44 2.06 24.20
N ASP A 104 1.38 2.41 24.93
CA ASP A 104 0.30 1.47 25.28
C ASP A 104 -0.49 1.05 24.04
N ILE A 105 -0.82 2.00 23.16
CA ILE A 105 -1.48 1.72 21.87
C ILE A 105 -0.62 0.77 21.03
N TRP A 106 0.69 1.01 20.97
CA TRP A 106 1.61 0.22 20.16
C TRP A 106 1.85 -1.18 20.76
N ALA A 107 1.83 -1.33 22.07
CA ALA A 107 1.88 -2.64 22.73
C ALA A 107 0.54 -3.40 22.67
N GLY A 108 -0.54 -2.72 22.29
CA GLY A 108 -1.92 -3.19 22.33
C GLY A 108 -2.26 -4.37 21.41
N ARG A 109 -3.39 -5.01 21.71
CA ARG A 109 -3.91 -6.19 20.97
C ARG A 109 -4.40 -5.81 19.58
N GLU A 110 -4.88 -4.58 19.41
CA GLU A 110 -5.35 -4.02 18.16
C GLU A 110 -4.22 -4.02 17.13
N ARG A 111 -3.01 -3.57 17.51
CA ARG A 111 -1.83 -3.63 16.64
C ARG A 111 -1.41 -5.06 16.33
N GLN A 112 -1.40 -5.94 17.33
CA GLN A 112 -1.06 -7.36 17.14
C GLN A 112 -2.00 -8.02 16.12
N SER A 113 -3.30 -7.75 16.21
CA SER A 113 -4.32 -8.28 15.29
C SER A 113 -4.09 -7.82 13.84
N VAL A 114 -3.58 -6.60 13.65
CA VAL A 114 -3.21 -6.07 12.33
C VAL A 114 -1.99 -6.80 11.77
N VAL A 115 -0.94 -6.96 12.57
CA VAL A 115 0.27 -7.68 12.16
C VAL A 115 -0.05 -9.14 11.78
N GLU A 116 -0.88 -9.80 12.58
CA GLU A 116 -1.39 -11.15 12.28
C GLU A 116 -2.18 -11.18 10.97
N ALA A 117 -3.04 -10.20 10.73
CA ALA A 117 -3.81 -10.09 9.48
C ALA A 117 -2.93 -9.85 8.25
N ILE A 118 -1.84 -9.08 8.38
CA ILE A 118 -0.87 -8.83 7.30
C ILE A 118 -0.10 -10.11 6.96
N ALA A 119 0.23 -10.94 7.96
CA ALA A 119 0.96 -12.18 7.74
C ALA A 119 0.16 -13.25 6.97
N ILE A 120 -1.18 -13.13 6.93
CA ILE A 120 -2.03 -14.08 6.21
C ILE A 120 -1.92 -13.85 4.70
N THR A 121 -1.56 -14.91 3.98
CA THR A 121 -1.55 -14.89 2.52
C THR A 121 -2.96 -14.68 1.95
N PRO A 122 -3.18 -13.68 1.09
CA PRO A 122 -4.49 -13.40 0.52
C PRO A 122 -4.95 -14.54 -0.39
N VAL A 123 -6.25 -14.82 -0.42
CA VAL A 123 -6.81 -15.90 -1.25
C VAL A 123 -6.46 -15.70 -2.72
N GLY A 124 -6.57 -14.46 -3.22
CA GLY A 124 -6.27 -14.13 -4.60
C GLY A 124 -4.79 -14.20 -4.98
N CYS A 125 -3.90 -14.33 -3.99
CA CYS A 125 -2.44 -14.47 -4.18
C CYS A 125 -1.96 -15.92 -4.05
N LYS A 126 -2.81 -16.88 -3.67
CA LYS A 126 -2.41 -18.29 -3.51
C LYS A 126 -1.87 -18.85 -4.83
N GLY A 127 -0.68 -19.44 -4.79
CA GLY A 127 -0.02 -20.04 -5.95
C GLY A 127 0.69 -19.05 -6.87
N CYS A 128 0.69 -17.75 -6.57
CA CYS A 128 1.44 -16.74 -7.33
C CYS A 128 2.94 -16.91 -7.12
N SER A 129 3.74 -16.94 -8.20
CA SER A 129 5.19 -17.09 -8.11
C SER A 129 5.87 -15.94 -7.36
N ASP A 130 5.30 -14.74 -7.46
CA ASP A 130 5.91 -13.51 -6.92
C ASP A 130 5.38 -13.09 -5.57
N LEU A 131 4.72 -13.99 -4.83
CA LEU A 131 4.25 -13.66 -3.49
C LEU A 131 5.42 -13.31 -2.56
N ASN A 132 6.56 -14.00 -2.68
CA ASN A 132 7.79 -13.69 -1.93
C ASN A 132 8.47 -12.39 -2.38
N ILE A 133 7.95 -11.78 -3.44
CA ILE A 133 8.45 -10.55 -4.03
C ILE A 133 7.60 -9.36 -3.60
N CYS A 134 6.27 -9.49 -3.70
CA CYS A 134 5.32 -8.43 -3.43
C CYS A 134 4.71 -8.47 -2.03
N PHE A 135 4.79 -9.60 -1.34
CA PHE A 135 4.17 -9.83 -0.04
C PHE A 135 2.65 -9.52 0.00
N GLY A 136 1.98 -9.63 -1.15
CA GLY A 136 0.54 -9.34 -1.29
C GLY A 136 0.18 -7.85 -1.39
N GLY A 137 1.16 -6.97 -1.61
CA GLY A 137 0.99 -5.54 -1.84
C GLY A 137 0.37 -4.77 -0.66
N CYS A 138 -0.38 -3.72 -0.95
CA CYS A 138 -1.10 -2.90 0.01
C CYS A 138 -2.24 -3.68 0.68
N ARG A 139 -1.98 -4.17 1.89
CA ARG A 139 -2.96 -4.96 2.67
C ARG A 139 -4.15 -4.13 3.15
N GLY A 140 -3.95 -2.86 3.50
CA GLY A 140 -5.02 -1.97 3.98
C GLY A 140 -6.11 -1.77 2.92
N LEU A 141 -5.71 -1.28 1.73
CA LEU A 141 -6.63 -1.08 0.61
C LEU A 141 -7.26 -2.38 0.13
N ALA A 142 -6.46 -3.45 -0.01
CA ALA A 142 -6.96 -4.74 -0.47
C ALA A 142 -8.05 -5.32 0.46
N ARG A 143 -7.84 -5.22 1.78
CA ARG A 143 -8.79 -5.67 2.80
C ARG A 143 -10.03 -4.79 2.87
N HIS A 144 -9.97 -3.53 2.47
CA HIS A 144 -11.14 -2.65 2.49
C HIS A 144 -11.95 -2.72 1.19
N LEU A 145 -11.28 -2.82 0.04
CA LEU A 145 -11.85 -2.49 -1.27
C LEU A 145 -11.81 -3.63 -2.30
N ASN A 146 -11.12 -4.75 -2.02
CA ASN A 146 -10.88 -5.80 -3.03
C ASN A 146 -11.23 -7.23 -2.59
N HIS A 147 -12.24 -7.38 -1.72
CA HIS A 147 -12.67 -8.71 -1.24
C HIS A 147 -13.09 -9.66 -2.37
N SER A 148 -13.77 -9.16 -3.41
CA SER A 148 -14.24 -9.99 -4.53
C SER A 148 -13.11 -10.61 -5.36
N ALA A 149 -11.92 -9.98 -5.37
CA ALA A 149 -10.72 -10.51 -6.00
C ALA A 149 -9.82 -11.28 -5.02
N GLY A 150 -10.35 -11.69 -3.86
CA GLY A 150 -9.61 -12.43 -2.84
C GLY A 150 -8.55 -11.59 -2.13
N GLU A 151 -8.81 -10.28 -1.96
CA GLU A 151 -7.95 -9.33 -1.26
C GLU A 151 -6.54 -9.20 -1.86
N ARG A 152 -6.43 -9.24 -3.19
CA ARG A 152 -5.23 -8.77 -3.88
C ARG A 152 -5.13 -7.25 -3.76
N ASP A 153 -3.91 -6.73 -3.92
CA ASP A 153 -3.72 -5.31 -4.20
C ASP A 153 -4.57 -4.88 -5.42
N LEU A 154 -5.15 -3.68 -5.37
CA LEU A 154 -5.93 -3.10 -6.46
C LEU A 154 -5.09 -2.90 -7.74
N MET A 155 -3.80 -2.67 -7.57
CA MET A 155 -2.83 -2.51 -8.66
C MET A 155 -2.28 -3.84 -9.21
N CYS A 156 -2.61 -4.96 -8.57
CA CYS A 156 -2.21 -6.28 -9.04
C CYS A 156 -3.19 -6.83 -10.10
N TYR A 157 -2.71 -7.04 -11.33
CA TYR A 157 -3.50 -7.67 -12.39
C TYR A 157 -3.93 -9.11 -12.05
N GLY A 158 -3.06 -9.87 -11.41
CA GLY A 158 -3.32 -11.24 -11.00
C GLY A 158 -2.04 -12.05 -10.74
N PRO A 159 -2.18 -13.31 -10.32
CA PRO A 159 -1.04 -14.23 -10.16
C PRO A 159 -0.25 -14.37 -11.46
N ARG A 160 1.08 -14.36 -11.33
CA ARG A 160 2.03 -14.71 -12.39
C ARG A 160 2.55 -16.13 -12.17
#